data_AF-A0A1C5AKZ0-F1
#
_entry.id   AF-A0A1C5AKZ0-F1
#
_cell.length_a   1.000
_cell.length_b   1.000
_cell.length_c   1.000
_cell.angle_alpha   90.00
_cell.angle_beta   90.00
_cell.angle_gamma   90.00
#
_symmetry.space_group_name_H-M   'P 1'
#
loop_
_entity.id
_entity.type
_entity.pdbx_description
1 polymer ?
#
loop_
_entity_poly.entity_id
_entity_poly.type
_entity_poly.pdbx_seq_one_letter_code
_entity_poly.pdbx_strand_id
1 'polypeptide(L)'
;MTARARRGMSAPPEVVFSTATDPDRAAAWLPEPLRSDGDSRPEVDAGDLRAWWRSDSAPGWSAEIRVEPADAGGAQVSIDLAGAAGGAEAGLADETLANLAREVADNLTAG
;
A
#
# COMPACT_ATOMS: atom_id res chain seq x y z
N MET A 1 12.57 7.46 -11.03
CA MET A 1 13.05 6.19 -10.43
C MET A 1 11.99 5.73 -9.47
N THR A 2 11.60 4.45 -9.52
CA THR A 2 10.61 3.87 -8.61
C THR A 2 11.31 2.98 -7.60
N ALA A 3 10.92 3.09 -6.33
CA ALA A 3 11.32 2.17 -5.28
C ALA A 3 10.34 1.01 -5.26
N ARG A 4 10.85 -0.22 -5.33
CA ARG A 4 10.04 -1.42 -5.25
C ARG A 4 10.39 -2.19 -3.98
N ALA A 5 9.37 -2.61 -3.25
CA ALA A 5 9.51 -3.48 -2.09
C ALA A 5 8.46 -4.60 -2.14
N ARG A 6 8.76 -5.72 -1.45
CA ARG A 6 7.87 -6.88 -1.38
C ARG A 6 7.92 -7.46 0.03
N ARG A 7 6.75 -7.72 0.63
CA ARG A 7 6.62 -8.20 2.01
C ARG A 7 5.49 -9.21 2.15
N GLY A 8 5.79 -10.33 2.81
CA GLY A 8 4.78 -11.35 3.15
C GLY A 8 4.01 -10.94 4.40
N MET A 9 2.71 -11.23 4.40
CA MET A 9 1.79 -10.95 5.51
C MET A 9 1.00 -12.21 5.85
N SER A 10 0.89 -12.52 7.14
CA SER A 10 0.14 -13.68 7.65
C SER A 10 -1.36 -13.40 7.73
N ALA A 11 -1.92 -12.91 6.63
CA ALA A 11 -3.34 -12.54 6.51
C ALA A 11 -3.84 -12.92 5.11
N PRO A 12 -5.14 -13.23 4.94
CA PRO A 12 -5.71 -13.52 3.63
C PRO A 12 -5.52 -12.32 2.67
N PRO A 13 -5.26 -12.57 1.37
CA PRO A 13 -5.00 -11.50 0.41
C PRO A 13 -6.16 -10.51 0.30
N GLU A 14 -7.40 -10.96 0.45
CA GLU A 14 -8.60 -10.11 0.45
C GLU A 14 -8.63 -9.19 1.67
N VAL A 15 -8.23 -9.68 2.84
CA VAL A 15 -8.16 -8.89 4.07
C VAL A 15 -7.05 -7.84 3.95
N VAL A 16 -5.87 -8.25 3.48
CA VAL A 16 -4.76 -7.32 3.24
C VAL A 16 -5.16 -6.23 2.26
N PHE A 17 -5.81 -6.60 1.15
CA PHE A 17 -6.27 -5.66 0.15
C PHE A 17 -7.35 -4.72 0.68
N SER A 18 -8.33 -5.25 1.42
CA SER A 18 -9.36 -4.44 2.06
C SER A 18 -8.77 -3.45 3.06
N THR A 19 -7.80 -3.87 3.89
CA THR A 19 -7.11 -3.00 4.84
C THR A 19 -6.27 -1.94 4.12
N ALA A 20 -5.60 -2.30 3.03
CA ALA A 20 -4.78 -1.35 2.29
C ALA A 20 -5.61 -0.28 1.57
N THR A 21 -6.79 -0.65 1.06
CA THR A 21 -7.69 0.25 0.31
C THR A 21 -8.70 0.99 1.20
N ASP A 22 -8.76 0.65 2.50
CA ASP A 22 -9.57 1.34 3.49
C ASP A 22 -9.08 2.79 3.67
N PRO A 23 -9.91 3.81 3.36
CA PRO A 23 -9.50 5.22 3.45
C PRO A 23 -9.12 5.64 4.87
N ASP A 24 -9.72 5.06 5.91
CA ASP A 24 -9.43 5.40 7.30
C ASP A 24 -8.06 4.86 7.75
N ARG A 25 -7.59 3.80 7.09
CA ARG A 25 -6.30 3.14 7.37
C ARG A 25 -5.20 3.51 6.38
N ALA A 26 -5.57 3.89 5.16
CA ALA A 26 -4.63 4.28 4.11
C ALA A 26 -3.68 5.39 4.56
N ALA A 27 -4.20 6.36 5.32
CA ALA A 27 -3.40 7.46 5.87
C ALA A 27 -2.32 7.00 6.87
N ALA A 28 -2.50 5.86 7.54
CA ALA A 28 -1.57 5.35 8.54
C ALA A 28 -0.34 4.66 7.93
N TRP A 29 -0.51 4.02 6.76
CA TRP A 29 0.57 3.30 6.11
C TRP A 29 1.18 4.01 4.90
N LEU A 30 0.41 4.84 4.18
CA LEU A 30 0.91 5.58 3.02
C LEU A 30 1.92 6.67 3.43
N PRO A 31 2.91 6.95 2.57
CA PRO A 31 3.84 8.05 2.76
C PRO A 31 3.11 9.39 2.65
N GLU A 32 3.57 10.40 3.40
CA GLU A 32 2.95 11.73 3.50
C GLU A 32 2.51 12.36 2.18
N PRO A 33 3.31 12.35 1.10
CA PRO A 33 2.91 12.96 -0.17
C PRO A 33 1.71 12.29 -0.85
N LEU A 34 1.41 11.03 -0.49
CA LEU A 34 0.29 10.22 -1.00
C LEU A 34 -0.88 10.10 -0.04
N ARG A 35 -0.75 10.63 1.19
CA ARG A 35 -1.89 10.76 2.09
C ARG A 35 -2.79 11.81 1.44
N SER A 36 -3.94 11.38 0.91
CA SER A 36 -4.85 12.27 0.18
C SER A 36 -5.15 13.52 1.00
N ASP A 37 -4.97 14.71 0.40
CA ASP A 37 -5.44 16.02 0.91
C ASP A 37 -6.98 16.14 0.86
N GLY A 38 -7.70 15.03 1.09
CA GLY A 38 -9.15 14.90 0.91
C GLY A 38 -9.55 14.16 -0.37
N ASP A 39 -10.62 13.37 -0.23
CA ASP A 39 -11.45 12.67 -1.23
C ASP A 39 -10.83 11.87 -2.40
N SER A 40 -9.52 11.96 -2.66
CA SER A 40 -8.86 11.15 -3.69
C SER A 40 -8.78 9.71 -3.21
N ARG A 41 -9.72 8.89 -3.69
CA ARG A 41 -9.73 7.43 -3.48
C ARG A 41 -8.73 6.76 -4.42
N PRO A 42 -8.09 5.66 -3.99
CA PRO A 42 -7.30 4.86 -4.91
C PRO A 42 -8.15 4.33 -6.06
N GLU A 43 -7.50 4.15 -7.21
CA GLU A 43 -8.04 3.33 -8.29
C GLU A 43 -7.81 1.86 -7.91
N VAL A 44 -8.90 1.10 -7.77
CA VAL A 44 -8.89 -0.26 -7.23
C VAL A 44 -9.35 -1.23 -8.31
N ASP A 45 -8.52 -2.23 -8.60
CA ASP A 45 -8.87 -3.41 -9.37
C ASP A 45 -8.95 -4.61 -8.42
N ALA A 46 -10.17 -4.94 -8.01
CA ALA A 46 -10.43 -6.08 -7.12
C ALA A 46 -10.25 -7.45 -7.81
N GLY A 47 -10.24 -7.50 -9.14
CA GLY A 47 -10.01 -8.75 -9.88
C GLY A 47 -8.56 -9.20 -9.79
N ASP A 48 -7.64 -8.25 -9.91
CA ASP A 48 -6.19 -8.48 -9.81
C ASP A 48 -5.60 -8.13 -8.42
N LEU A 49 -6.45 -7.79 -7.44
CA LEU A 49 -6.08 -7.28 -6.12
C LEU A 49 -4.97 -6.22 -6.19
N ARG A 50 -5.20 -5.26 -7.06
CA ARG A 50 -4.29 -4.17 -7.37
C ARG A 50 -4.93 -2.84 -7.03
N ALA A 51 -4.16 -1.94 -6.42
CA ALA A 51 -4.63 -0.61 -6.12
C ALA A 51 -3.55 0.42 -6.40
N TRP A 52 -4.00 1.60 -6.84
CA TRP A 52 -3.15 2.69 -7.26
C TRP A 52 -3.55 3.99 -6.57
N TRP A 53 -2.54 4.68 -6.03
CA TRP A 53 -2.66 6.01 -5.46
C TRP A 53 -1.87 7.00 -6.29
N ARG A 54 -2.45 8.17 -6.49
CA ARG A 54 -1.79 9.33 -7.10
C ARG A 54 -2.15 10.55 -6.27
N SER A 55 -1.21 11.48 -6.16
CA SER A 55 -1.42 12.73 -5.44
C SER A 55 -1.50 13.88 -6.43
N ASP A 56 -2.64 14.59 -6.42
CA ASP A 56 -2.79 15.83 -7.18
C ASP A 56 -1.97 16.97 -6.57
N SER A 57 -1.84 16.98 -5.23
CA SER A 57 -1.02 17.95 -4.48
C SER A 57 0.49 17.73 -4.66
N ALA A 58 0.92 16.49 -4.91
CA ALA A 58 2.32 16.13 -5.09
C ALA A 58 2.55 15.45 -6.46
N PRO A 59 2.51 16.20 -7.57
CA PRO A 59 2.69 15.65 -8.90
C PRO A 59 4.04 14.93 -9.03
N GLY A 60 3.99 13.68 -9.49
CA GLY A 60 5.16 12.79 -9.56
C GLY A 60 5.24 11.75 -8.45
N TRP A 61 4.38 11.84 -7.43
CA TRP A 61 4.18 10.78 -6.47
C TRP A 61 3.05 9.85 -6.89
N SER A 62 3.32 8.55 -6.86
CA SER A 62 2.31 7.51 -7.01
C SER A 62 2.72 6.26 -6.26
N ALA A 63 1.78 5.54 -5.68
CA ALA A 63 2.00 4.19 -5.17
C ALA A 63 1.13 3.21 -5.93
N GLU A 64 1.68 2.05 -6.19
CA GLU A 64 0.94 0.89 -6.65
C GLU A 64 1.16 -0.23 -5.66
N ILE A 65 0.09 -0.89 -5.21
CA ILE A 65 0.22 -2.19 -4.55
C ILE A 65 -0.38 -3.28 -5.42
N ARG A 66 0.21 -4.46 -5.31
CA ARG A 66 -0.37 -5.71 -5.79
C ARG A 66 -0.32 -6.72 -4.65
N VAL A 67 -1.46 -7.34 -4.38
CA VAL A 67 -1.59 -8.39 -3.36
C VAL A 67 -1.79 -9.71 -4.08
N GLU A 68 -0.89 -10.66 -3.83
CA GLU A 68 -0.95 -12.01 -4.39
C GLU A 68 -1.14 -13.01 -3.25
N PRO A 69 -1.84 -14.13 -3.47
CA PRO A 69 -1.85 -15.22 -2.49
C PRO A 69 -0.42 -15.76 -2.28
N ALA A 70 -0.07 -16.05 -1.04
CA ALA A 70 1.20 -16.66 -0.66
C ALA A 70 1.00 -18.04 -0.03
N ASP A 71 2.08 -18.80 0.08
CA ASP A 71 2.07 -20.09 0.76
C ASP A 71 1.60 -19.95 2.22
N ALA A 72 1.04 -21.03 2.76
CA ALA A 72 0.48 -21.11 4.12
C ALA A 72 -0.74 -20.22 4.41
N GLY A 73 -1.46 -19.77 3.37
CA GLY A 73 -2.71 -19.00 3.52
C GLY A 73 -2.49 -17.53 3.87
N GLY A 74 -1.27 -17.04 3.68
CA GLY A 74 -0.95 -15.62 3.77
C GLY A 74 -1.08 -14.90 2.43
N ALA A 75 -0.59 -13.66 2.42
CA ALA A 75 -0.53 -12.83 1.23
C ALA A 75 0.86 -12.28 1.03
N GLN A 76 1.22 -12.10 -0.23
CA GLN A 76 2.39 -11.40 -0.66
C GLN A 76 1.99 -10.03 -1.18
N VAL A 77 2.45 -8.98 -0.53
CA VAL A 77 2.26 -7.62 -1.01
C VAL A 77 3.53 -7.16 -1.71
N SER A 78 3.37 -6.59 -2.91
CA SER A 78 4.40 -5.83 -3.59
C SER A 78 3.94 -4.38 -3.68
N ILE A 79 4.85 -3.42 -3.45
CA ILE A 79 4.61 -2.00 -3.68
C ILE A 79 5.61 -1.47 -4.70
N ASP A 80 5.13 -0.65 -5.63
CA ASP A 80 5.93 0.18 -6.51
C ASP A 80 5.63 1.65 -6.19
N LEU A 81 6.60 2.33 -5.58
CA LEU A 81 6.50 3.72 -5.15
C LEU A 81 7.29 4.61 -6.11
N ALA A 82 6.61 5.55 -6.76
CA ALA A 82 7.22 6.64 -7.48
C ALA A 82 7.25 7.89 -6.60
N GLY A 83 8.39 8.58 -6.59
CA GLY A 83 8.56 9.88 -5.94
C GLY A 83 8.91 10.97 -6.94
N ALA A 84 8.70 12.22 -6.54
CA ALA A 84 9.09 13.41 -7.31
C ALA A 84 10.60 13.46 -7.61
N ALA A 85 11.03 14.41 -8.46
CA ALA A 85 12.39 14.50 -9.02
C ALA A 85 13.50 14.18 -7.99
N GLY A 86 14.11 13.00 -8.16
CA GLY A 86 14.98 12.35 -7.15
C GLY A 86 14.62 10.86 -6.96
N GLY A 87 13.36 10.50 -7.19
CA GLY A 87 12.84 9.14 -7.02
C GLY A 87 12.47 8.83 -5.58
N ALA A 88 11.63 7.82 -5.39
CA ALA A 88 11.39 7.28 -4.05
C ALA A 88 12.63 6.49 -3.61
N GLU A 89 13.05 6.66 -2.35
CA GLU A 89 14.12 5.86 -1.77
C GLU A 89 13.65 4.42 -1.53
N ALA A 90 14.51 3.43 -1.77
CA ALA A 90 14.17 2.03 -1.54
C ALA A 90 13.68 1.78 -0.10
N GLY A 91 14.30 2.46 0.88
CA GLY A 91 13.91 2.37 2.29
C GLY A 91 12.48 2.86 2.56
N LEU A 92 11.98 3.82 1.79
CA LEU A 92 10.62 4.34 1.95
C LEU A 92 9.57 3.32 1.51
N ALA A 93 9.83 2.56 0.45
CA ALA A 93 8.93 1.49 0.01
C ALA A 93 8.84 0.35 1.04
N ASP A 94 9.99 -0.05 1.62
CA ASP A 94 10.03 -1.05 2.69
C ASP A 94 9.33 -0.58 3.97
N GLU A 95 9.55 0.69 4.36
CA GLU A 95 8.87 1.30 5.51
C GLU A 95 7.36 1.37 5.30
N THR A 96 6.92 1.76 4.10
CA THR A 96 5.50 1.80 3.72
C THR A 96 4.84 0.41 3.86
N LEU A 97 5.51 -0.65 3.40
CA LEU A 97 5.01 -2.03 3.59
C LEU A 97 5.05 -2.49 5.04
N ALA A 98 6.04 -2.03 5.83
CA ALA A 98 6.10 -2.34 7.25
C ALA A 98 4.92 -1.71 8.02
N ASN A 99 4.55 -0.47 7.68
CA ASN A 99 3.38 0.18 8.25
C ASN A 99 2.09 -0.52 7.81
N LEU A 100 1.95 -0.91 6.54
CA LEU A 100 0.79 -1.67 6.08
C LEU A 100 0.66 -3.02 6.80
N ALA A 101 1.77 -3.73 7.01
CA ALA A 101 1.76 -4.97 7.76
C ALA A 101 1.29 -4.78 9.21
N ARG A 102 1.61 -3.63 9.83
CA ARG A 102 1.10 -3.27 11.16
C ARG A 102 -0.41 -3.02 11.11
N GLU A 103 -0.90 -2.23 10.16
CA GLU A 103 -2.34 -1.97 10.01
C GLU A 103 -3.16 -3.26 9.80
N VAL A 104 -2.62 -4.19 9.01
CA VAL A 104 -3.25 -5.51 8.81
C VAL A 104 -3.30 -6.31 10.12
N ALA A 105 -2.20 -6.35 10.87
CA ALA A 105 -2.15 -7.06 12.15
C ALA A 105 -3.11 -6.43 13.18
N ASP A 106 -3.19 -5.10 13.20
CA ASP A 106 -4.10 -4.36 14.09
C ASP A 106 -5.55 -4.61 13.71
N ASN A 107 -5.87 -4.64 12.40
CA ASN A 107 -7.22 -4.98 11.91
C ASN A 107 -7.65 -6.41 12.28
N LEU A 108 -6.72 -7.37 12.24
CA LEU A 108 -7.00 -8.75 12.65
C LEU A 108 -7.21 -8.91 14.16
N THR A 109 -6.59 -8.04 14.96
CA THR A 109 -6.70 -8.07 16.44
C THR A 109 -7.93 -7.31 16.94
N ALA A 110 -8.46 -6.37 16.15
CA ALA A 110 -9.61 -5.55 16.50
C ALA A 110 -10.97 -6.26 16.36
N GLY A 111 -11.01 -7.47 15.79
CA GLY A 111 -12.22 -8.29 15.62
C GLY A 111 -12.30 -9.46 16.58
#